data_AF-A0A7Y2EKR3-F1
#
_entry.id   AF-A0A7Y2EKR3-F1
#
_cell.length_a   1.000
_cell.length_b   1.000
_cell.length_c   1.000
_cell.angle_alpha   90.00
_cell.angle_beta   90.00
_cell.angle_gamma   90.00
#
_symmetry.space_group_name_H-M   'P 1'
#
loop_
_entity.id
_entity.type
_entity.pdbx_description
1 polymer ?
#
loop_
_entity_poly.entity_id
_entity_poly.type
_entity_poly.pdbx_seq_one_letter_code
_entity_poly.pdbx_strand_id
1 'polypeptide(L)'
;MEQNEEEILEKFDDTYSQEEESLEIPQEVRKINTQAYDKSVADVVRMMAENDINLNPEYQRNYIWDNKRASLLIESIILNVPIPVIYVAQEDDDSWTVIEG
;
A
#
# COMPACT_ATOMS: atom_id res chain seq x y z
N MET A 1 37.28 -17.12 -22.99
CA MET A 1 36.18 -17.07 -22.00
C MET A 1 35.91 -15.65 -21.52
N GLU A 2 36.87 -14.72 -21.61
CA GLU A 2 36.65 -13.30 -21.25
C GLU A 2 35.91 -12.48 -22.33
N GLN A 3 35.96 -12.88 -23.61
CA GLN A 3 35.25 -12.16 -24.69
C GLN A 3 33.71 -12.26 -24.63
N ASN A 4 33.16 -13.09 -23.74
CA ASN A 4 31.72 -13.29 -23.62
C ASN A 4 31.13 -12.47 -22.45
N GLU A 5 31.95 -11.93 -21.55
CA GLU A 5 31.50 -11.10 -20.43
C GLU A 5 31.37 -9.62 -20.83
N GLU A 6 32.28 -9.12 -21.69
CA GLU A 6 32.20 -7.75 -22.21
C GLU A 6 30.97 -7.55 -23.11
N GLU A 7 30.62 -8.54 -23.95
CA GLU A 7 29.43 -8.50 -24.82
C GLU A 7 28.10 -8.59 -24.02
N ILE A 8 28.14 -9.21 -22.84
CA ILE A 8 27.00 -9.24 -21.91
C ILE A 8 26.87 -7.87 -21.24
N LEU A 9 27.97 -7.29 -20.74
CA LEU A 9 27.97 -5.97 -20.09
C LEU A 9 27.49 -4.84 -21.03
N GLU A 10 27.88 -4.88 -22.30
CA GLU A 10 27.42 -3.92 -23.32
C GLU A 10 25.91 -4.00 -23.57
N LYS A 11 25.35 -5.22 -23.62
CA LYS A 11 23.89 -5.43 -23.75
C LYS A 11 23.09 -4.98 -22.52
N PHE A 12 23.70 -5.03 -21.34
CA PHE A 12 23.07 -4.56 -20.11
C PHE A 12 22.98 -3.04 -20.06
N ASP A 13 23.96 -2.30 -20.61
CA ASP A 13 23.97 -0.82 -20.59
C ASP A 13 22.97 -0.20 -21.57
N ASP A 14 22.81 -0.79 -22.77
CA ASP A 14 21.84 -0.33 -23.77
C ASP A 14 20.37 -0.52 -23.34
N THR A 15 20.10 -1.42 -22.38
CA THR A 15 18.72 -1.71 -21.93
C THR A 15 18.22 -0.70 -20.88
N TYR A 16 19.11 -0.12 -20.07
CA TYR A 16 18.74 0.87 -19.04
C TYR A 16 18.77 2.31 -19.53
N SER A 17 19.18 2.55 -20.78
CA SER A 17 19.12 3.87 -21.43
C SER A 17 17.74 4.14 -22.06
N GLN A 18 16.72 3.33 -21.76
CA GLN A 18 15.34 3.69 -22.07
C GLN A 18 14.99 4.95 -21.29
N GLU A 19 14.95 6.04 -22.04
CA GLU A 19 14.43 7.35 -21.69
C GLU A 19 13.43 7.23 -20.53
N GLU A 20 13.67 7.95 -19.43
CA GLU A 20 12.66 8.21 -18.41
C GLU A 20 11.50 8.94 -19.10
N GLU A 21 10.65 8.21 -19.80
CA GLU A 21 9.43 8.72 -20.38
C GLU A 21 8.55 9.03 -19.17
N SER A 22 8.60 10.28 -18.73
CA SER A 22 7.74 10.77 -17.68
C SER A 22 6.32 10.49 -18.11
N LEU A 23 5.67 9.53 -17.46
CA LEU A 23 4.25 9.24 -17.66
C LEU A 23 3.48 10.51 -17.25
N GLU A 24 3.26 11.41 -18.21
CA GLU A 24 2.46 12.60 -18.00
C GLU A 24 1.00 12.16 -17.89
N ILE A 25 0.58 11.78 -16.68
CA ILE A 25 -0.82 11.48 -16.40
C ILE A 25 -1.62 12.76 -16.69
N PRO A 26 -2.56 12.74 -17.64
CA PRO A 26 -3.37 13.91 -17.98
C PRO A 26 -4.01 14.51 -16.72
N GLN A 27 -4.10 15.84 -16.64
CA GLN A 27 -4.60 16.49 -15.43
C GLN A 27 -6.04 16.07 -15.07
N GLU A 28 -6.85 15.72 -16.07
CA GLU A 28 -8.22 15.25 -15.90
C GLU A 28 -8.33 13.95 -15.12
N VAL A 29 -7.31 13.08 -15.17
CA VAL A 29 -7.28 11.77 -14.48
C VAL A 29 -6.73 11.89 -13.04
N ARG A 30 -6.24 13.06 -12.62
CA ARG A 30 -5.67 13.29 -11.27
C ARG A 30 -6.71 13.68 -10.22
N LYS A 31 -8.00 13.63 -10.54
CA LYS A 31 -9.06 14.04 -9.60
C LYS A 31 -9.30 12.92 -8.58
N ILE A 32 -8.64 13.02 -7.43
CA ILE A 32 -8.86 12.14 -6.30
C ILE A 32 -9.99 12.72 -5.45
N ASN A 33 -11.03 11.93 -5.21
CA ASN A 33 -12.08 12.26 -4.24
C ASN A 33 -11.75 11.56 -2.91
N THR A 34 -11.50 12.33 -1.86
CA THR A 34 -11.26 11.80 -0.52
C THR A 34 -12.45 12.08 0.39
N GLN A 35 -12.77 11.13 1.26
CA GLN A 35 -13.85 11.24 2.24
C GLN A 35 -13.36 10.68 3.59
N ALA A 36 -13.65 11.39 4.67
CA ALA A 36 -13.34 10.94 6.02
C ALA A 36 -14.47 10.04 6.55
N TYR A 37 -14.11 8.94 7.20
CA TYR A 37 -15.04 7.99 7.80
C TYR A 37 -14.69 7.71 9.25
N ASP A 38 -15.67 7.84 10.14
CA ASP A 38 -15.55 7.49 11.56
C ASP A 38 -16.13 6.08 11.80
N LYS A 39 -15.40 5.04 11.39
CA LYS A 39 -15.81 3.66 11.66
C LYS A 39 -15.51 3.26 13.10
N SER A 40 -16.40 2.47 13.70
CA SER A 40 -16.09 1.84 14.98
C SER A 40 -15.04 0.73 14.78
N VAL A 41 -14.26 0.45 15.82
CA VAL A 41 -13.31 -0.68 15.80
C VAL A 41 -14.03 -2.00 15.51
N ALA A 42 -15.26 -2.16 16.03
CA ALA A 42 -16.07 -3.35 15.77
C ALA A 42 -16.43 -3.50 14.29
N ASP A 43 -16.77 -2.40 13.61
CA ASP A 43 -17.07 -2.42 12.18
C ASP A 43 -15.85 -2.78 11.35
N VAL A 44 -14.68 -2.21 11.69
CA VAL A 44 -13.41 -2.53 11.01
C VAL A 44 -13.09 -4.02 11.18
N VAL A 45 -13.19 -4.55 12.40
CA VAL A 45 -12.95 -5.98 12.66
C VAL A 45 -13.94 -6.87 11.90
N ARG A 46 -15.21 -6.47 11.81
CA ARG A 46 -16.21 -7.19 11.00
C ARG A 46 -15.81 -7.19 9.53
N MET A 47 -15.46 -6.04 8.96
CA MET A 47 -15.04 -5.93 7.56
C MET A 47 -13.82 -6.82 7.28
N MET A 48 -12.87 -6.91 8.22
CA MET A 48 -11.73 -7.81 8.11
C MET A 48 -12.15 -9.29 8.11
N ALA A 49 -13.15 -9.66 8.91
CA ALA A 49 -13.65 -11.03 9.00
C ALA A 49 -14.51 -11.43 7.79
N GLU A 50 -15.21 -10.47 7.18
CA GLU A 50 -16.06 -10.66 6.00
C GLU A 50 -15.28 -10.53 4.67
N ASN A 51 -13.98 -10.22 4.73
CA ASN A 51 -13.11 -9.91 3.60
C ASN A 51 -13.57 -8.68 2.76
N ASP A 52 -14.35 -7.78 3.37
CA ASP A 52 -14.73 -6.50 2.77
C ASP A 52 -13.56 -5.51 2.70
N ILE A 53 -12.47 -5.79 3.42
CA ILE A 53 -11.23 -5.02 3.37
C ILE A 53 -10.01 -5.89 3.07
N ASN A 54 -9.32 -5.59 1.98
CA ASN A 54 -8.04 -6.17 1.62
C ASN A 54 -6.89 -5.44 2.35
N LEU A 55 -6.35 -6.10 3.37
CA LEU A 55 -5.23 -5.60 4.18
C LEU A 55 -3.85 -5.91 3.58
N ASN A 56 -3.78 -6.83 2.61
CA ASN A 56 -2.52 -7.33 2.07
C ASN A 56 -2.51 -7.29 0.53
N PRO A 57 -2.60 -6.08 -0.07
CA PRO A 57 -2.44 -5.93 -1.50
C PRO A 57 -1.01 -6.31 -1.94
N GLU A 58 -0.83 -6.63 -3.23
CA GLU A 58 0.44 -7.18 -3.75
C GLU A 58 1.65 -6.26 -3.56
N TYR A 59 1.43 -4.96 -3.46
CA TYR A 59 2.45 -3.95 -3.24
C TYR A 59 2.73 -3.67 -1.75
N GLN A 60 2.03 -4.31 -0.82
CA GLN A 60 2.21 -4.08 0.61
C GLN A 60 3.51 -4.73 1.12
N ARG A 61 4.23 -4.01 1.99
CA ARG A 61 5.43 -4.56 2.62
C ARG A 61 5.07 -5.68 3.58
N ASN A 62 5.99 -6.63 3.76
CA ASN A 62 5.84 -7.69 4.75
C ASN A 62 5.56 -7.10 6.14
N TYR A 63 4.69 -7.77 6.90
CA TYR A 63 4.39 -7.40 8.28
C TYR A 63 5.65 -7.51 9.15
N ILE A 64 6.05 -6.38 9.76
CA ILE A 64 7.29 -6.27 10.57
C ILE A 64 7.03 -5.99 12.06
N TRP A 65 5.78 -5.99 12.51
CA TRP A 65 5.45 -5.71 13.90
C TRP A 65 5.65 -6.96 14.76
N ASP A 66 6.32 -6.79 15.89
CA ASP A 66 6.38 -7.83 16.91
C ASP A 66 5.11 -7.80 17.78
N ASN A 67 4.92 -8.84 18.59
CA ASN A 67 3.76 -8.95 19.47
C ASN A 67 3.67 -7.77 20.46
N LYS A 68 4.80 -7.16 20.81
CA LYS A 68 4.84 -6.01 21.72
C LYS A 68 4.24 -4.77 21.06
N ARG A 69 4.66 -4.43 19.85
CA ARG A 69 4.10 -3.29 19.09
C ARG A 69 2.62 -3.47 18.80
N ALA A 70 2.22 -4.68 18.41
CA ALA A 70 0.81 -5.00 18.17
C ALA A 70 -0.04 -4.80 19.45
N SER A 71 0.46 -5.25 20.61
CA SER A 71 -0.22 -5.06 21.89
C SER A 71 -0.37 -3.59 22.28
N LEU A 72 0.64 -2.75 22.01
CA LEU A 72 0.58 -1.31 22.32
C LEU A 72 -0.50 -0.57 21.50
N LEU A 73 -0.73 -0.99 20.26
CA LEU A 73 -1.83 -0.44 19.45
C LEU A 73 -3.19 -0.80 20.05
N ILE A 74 -3.37 -2.05 20.46
CA ILE A 74 -4.60 -2.50 21.12
C ILE A 74 -4.81 -1.74 22.43
N GLU A 75 -3.76 -1.57 23.23
CA GLU A 75 -3.81 -0.79 24.47
C GLU A 75 -4.21 0.67 24.21
N SER A 76 -3.65 1.31 23.17
CA SER A 76 -4.01 2.67 22.77
C SER A 76 -5.50 2.81 22.48
N ILE A 77 -6.08 1.85 21.76
CA ILE A 77 -7.51 1.79 21.47
C ILE A 77 -8.33 1.69 22.76
N ILE A 78 -7.98 0.77 23.66
CA ILE A 78 -8.69 0.57 24.93
C ILE A 78 -8.62 1.81 25.83
N LEU A 79 -7.48 2.51 25.83
CA LEU A 79 -7.25 3.73 26.60
C LEU A 79 -7.82 5.00 25.95
N ASN A 80 -8.47 4.90 24.79
CA ASN A 80 -8.96 6.03 23.99
C ASN A 80 -7.85 7.04 23.65
N VAL A 81 -6.63 6.56 23.42
CA VAL A 81 -5.54 7.37 22.88
C VAL A 81 -5.77 7.55 21.39
N PRO A 82 -5.67 8.78 20.86
CA PRO A 82 -5.79 9.03 19.41
C PRO A 82 -4.75 8.22 18.62
N ILE A 83 -5.20 7.52 17.58
CA ILE A 83 -4.36 6.79 16.63
C ILE A 83 -4.25 7.55 15.30
N PRO A 84 -3.18 7.35 14.52
CA PRO A 84 -3.09 7.91 13.17
C PRO A 84 -4.26 7.48 12.30
N VAL A 85 -4.58 8.32 11.31
CA VAL A 85 -5.58 7.98 10.29
C VAL A 85 -5.05 6.87 9.39
N ILE A 86 -5.96 5.98 8.95
CA ILE A 86 -5.69 4.92 7.99
C ILE A 86 -6.29 5.34 6.65
N TYR A 87 -5.53 5.18 5.58
CA TYR A 87 -5.96 5.49 4.21
C TYR A 87 -6.31 4.21 3.48
N VAL A 88 -7.47 4.22 2.83
CA VAL A 88 -8.00 3.11 2.05
C VAL A 88 -8.49 3.62 0.69
N ALA A 89 -8.41 2.77 -0.33
CA ALA A 89 -9.09 2.93 -1.61
C ALA A 89 -10.41 2.17 -1.55
N GLN A 90 -11.47 2.75 -2.13
CA GLN A 90 -12.70 2.02 -2.43
C GLN A 90 -12.57 1.48 -3.86
N GLU A 91 -12.79 0.18 -4.01
CA GLU A 91 -12.77 -0.52 -5.30
C GLU A 91 -14.16 -0.47 -5.96
N ASP A 92 -14.24 -0.87 -7.23
CA ASP A 92 -15.49 -0.88 -8.01
C ASP A 92 -16.58 -1.82 -7.45
N ASP A 93 -16.18 -2.82 -6.66
CA ASP A 93 -17.07 -3.77 -5.99
C ASP A 93 -17.46 -3.36 -4.56
N ASP A 94 -17.22 -2.10 -4.20
CA ASP A 94 -17.39 -1.51 -2.86
C ASP A 94 -16.48 -2.09 -1.76
N SER A 95 -15.59 -3.03 -2.09
CA SER A 95 -14.55 -3.48 -1.19
C SER A 95 -13.48 -2.42 -0.98
N TRP A 96 -12.74 -2.52 0.12
CA TRP A 96 -11.75 -1.53 0.51
C TRP A 96 -10.34 -2.13 0.42
N THR A 97 -9.38 -1.41 -0.16
CA THR A 97 -7.97 -1.83 -0.14
C THR A 97 -7.15 -0.86 0.70
N VAL A 98 -6.33 -1.37 1.62
CA VAL A 98 -5.45 -0.53 2.43
C VAL A 98 -4.33 0.05 1.58
N ILE A 99 -4.17 1.38 1.65
CA ILE A 99 -3.06 2.11 1.01
C ILE A 99 -1.96 2.33 2.05
N GLU A 100 -2.31 2.91 3.21
CA GLU A 100 -1.36 3.29 4.26
C GLU A 100 -2.02 3.23 5.65
N GLY A 101 -1.29 2.75 6.66
CA GLY A 101 -1.73 2.61 8.05
C GLY A 101 -0.66 2.03 8.97
#